data_AF-A0A2E8D0P8-F1
#
_entry.id   AF-A0A2E8D0P8-F1
#
_cell.length_a   1.000
_cell.length_b   1.000
_cell.length_c   1.000
_cell.angle_alpha   90.00
_cell.angle_beta   90.00
_cell.angle_gamma   90.00
#
_symmetry.space_group_name_H-M   'P 1'
#
loop_
_entity.id
_entity.type
_entity.pdbx_description
1 polymer ?
#
loop_
_entity_poly.entity_id
_entity_poly.type
_entity_poly.pdbx_seq_one_letter_code
_entity_poly.pdbx_strand_id
1 'polypeptide(L)'
;MKPHRETPQTSFVRFEVEVTTTGELQLNFGSADGLSFWVDAKPTPLQDSMTISLGKGRHRFTLAIDRKARTTPLRIEVNEAENSKAQFQIVSGK
;
A
#
# COMPACT_ATOMS: atom_id res chain seq x y z
N MET A 1 -10.88 -2.91 -33.45
CA MET A 1 -10.71 -3.27 -32.03
C MET A 1 -10.41 -2.00 -31.24
N LYS A 2 -11.10 -1.73 -30.13
CA LYS A 2 -10.82 -0.58 -29.25
C LYS A 2 -10.10 -1.12 -27.99
N PRO A 3 -8.77 -0.93 -27.86
CA PRO A 3 -7.98 -1.59 -26.81
C PRO A 3 -8.37 -1.20 -25.38
N HIS A 4 -8.98 -0.02 -25.20
CA HIS A 4 -9.45 0.46 -23.90
C HIS A 4 -10.77 -0.19 -23.41
N ARG A 5 -11.35 -1.14 -24.16
CA ARG A 5 -12.61 -1.82 -23.78
C ARG A 5 -12.37 -3.10 -22.97
N GLU A 6 -11.14 -3.61 -22.96
CA GLU A 6 -10.77 -4.85 -22.26
C GLU A 6 -9.93 -4.62 -20.99
N THR A 7 -9.46 -3.40 -20.76
CA THR A 7 -8.80 -3.05 -19.49
C THR A 7 -9.82 -3.04 -18.36
N PRO A 8 -9.60 -3.76 -17.25
CA PRO A 8 -10.42 -3.64 -16.05
C PRO A 8 -10.56 -2.17 -15.65
N GLN A 9 -11.71 -1.79 -15.08
CA GLN A 9 -11.85 -0.45 -14.49
C GLN A 9 -10.90 -0.37 -13.29
N THR A 10 -9.72 0.20 -13.50
CA THR A 10 -8.68 0.29 -12.49
C THR A 10 -8.58 1.70 -11.94
N SER A 11 -8.66 1.84 -10.62
CA SER A 11 -8.28 3.06 -9.90
C SER A 11 -6.89 2.91 -9.32
N PHE A 12 -6.18 4.02 -9.14
CA PHE A 12 -4.88 4.02 -8.47
C PHE A 12 -4.91 4.93 -7.24
N VAL A 13 -4.28 4.46 -6.17
CA VAL A 13 -4.00 5.25 -4.97
C VAL A 13 -2.51 5.28 -4.75
N ARG A 14 -1.99 6.45 -4.38
CA ARG A 14 -0.57 6.65 -4.11
C ARG A 14 -0.41 7.54 -2.89
N PHE A 15 0.42 7.11 -1.97
CA PHE A 15 0.82 7.91 -0.81
C PHE A 15 2.26 7.58 -0.43
N GLU A 16 2.83 8.41 0.43
CA GLU A 16 4.21 8.27 0.88
C GLU A 16 4.23 8.18 2.40
N VAL A 17 5.17 7.40 2.90
CA VAL A 17 5.51 7.33 4.33
C VAL A 17 6.97 7.76 4.48
N GLU A 18 7.22 8.64 5.44
CA GLU A 18 8.58 9.03 5.83
C GLU A 18 8.94 8.24 7.09
N VAL A 19 9.86 7.28 6.95
CA VAL A 19 10.35 6.47 8.06
C VAL A 19 11.52 7.21 8.72
N THR A 20 11.35 7.62 9.97
CA THR A 20 12.36 8.37 10.73
C THR A 20 13.31 7.44 11.49
N THR A 21 12.83 6.25 11.87
CA THR A 21 13.60 5.17 12.49
C THR A 21 13.34 3.87 11.75
N THR A 22 14.41 3.26 11.21
CA THR A 22 14.36 1.96 10.52
C THR A 22 13.68 0.89 11.40
N GLY A 23 12.80 0.10 10.80
CA GLY A 23 12.15 -1.02 11.47
C GLY A 23 11.01 -1.60 10.66
N GLU A 24 10.23 -2.45 11.31
CA GLU A 24 9.07 -3.10 10.72
C GLU A 24 7.79 -2.28 10.93
N LEU A 25 7.00 -2.16 9.87
CA LEU A 25 5.65 -1.59 9.88
C LEU A 25 4.63 -2.68 9.58
N GLN A 26 3.49 -2.62 10.27
CA GLN A 26 2.32 -3.42 9.98
C GLN A 26 1.41 -2.65 9.01
N LEU A 27 1.08 -3.28 7.89
CA LEU A 27 0.09 -2.79 6.94
C LEU A 27 -1.18 -3.64 7.06
N ASN A 28 -2.33 -2.99 7.12
CA ASN A 28 -3.64 -3.65 7.09
C ASN A 28 -4.52 -3.05 5.99
N PHE A 29 -4.95 -3.89 5.06
CA PHE A 29 -5.77 -3.52 3.90
C PHE A 29 -7.25 -3.94 4.08
N GLY A 30 -7.57 -4.65 5.17
CA GLY A 30 -8.85 -5.28 5.47
C GLY A 30 -9.15 -6.49 4.57
N SER A 31 -8.97 -6.34 3.25
CA SER A 31 -9.02 -7.41 2.25
C SER A 31 -8.13 -7.03 1.07
N ALA A 32 -7.28 -7.97 0.64
CA ALA A 32 -6.37 -7.87 -0.49
C ALA A 32 -7.05 -8.15 -1.85
N ASP A 33 -8.30 -8.62 -1.85
CA ASP A 33 -9.02 -8.97 -3.08
C ASP A 33 -9.16 -7.77 -4.01
N GLY A 34 -8.79 -7.95 -5.28
CA GLY A 34 -8.85 -6.89 -6.28
C GLY A 34 -7.80 -5.79 -6.09
N LEU A 35 -6.79 -5.99 -5.24
CA LEU A 35 -5.68 -5.04 -5.05
C LEU A 35 -4.37 -5.59 -5.62
N SER A 36 -3.56 -4.69 -6.16
CA SER A 36 -2.14 -4.94 -6.45
C SER A 36 -1.32 -3.84 -5.80
N PHE A 37 -0.15 -4.18 -5.27
CA PHE A 37 0.63 -3.29 -4.40
C PHE A 37 2.08 -3.18 -4.85
N TRP A 38 2.63 -1.97 -4.73
CA TRP A 38 4.03 -1.67 -4.96
C TRP A 38 4.59 -0.82 -3.83
N VAL A 39 5.80 -1.17 -3.40
CA VAL A 39 6.65 -0.35 -2.52
C VAL A 39 7.84 0.11 -3.33
N ASP A 40 8.04 1.42 -3.47
CA ASP A 40 9.13 2.03 -4.25
C ASP A 40 9.21 1.48 -5.69
N ALA A 41 8.05 1.37 -6.33
CA ALA A 41 7.86 0.80 -7.68
C ALA A 41 8.22 -0.69 -7.83
N LYS A 42 8.56 -1.39 -6.74
CA LYS A 42 8.75 -2.84 -6.75
C LYS A 42 7.41 -3.53 -6.46
N PRO A 43 6.97 -4.49 -7.29
CA PRO A 43 5.78 -5.28 -7.00
C PRO A 43 5.96 -6.01 -5.67
N THR A 44 4.98 -5.88 -4.78
CA THR A 44 5.01 -6.47 -3.45
C THR A 44 3.80 -7.40 -3.29
N PRO A 45 4.00 -8.68 -2.94
CA PRO A 45 2.89 -9.60 -2.65
C PRO A 45 1.96 -9.02 -1.59
N LEU A 46 0.66 -9.10 -1.82
CA LEU A 46 -0.36 -8.54 -0.94
C LEU A 46 -1.03 -9.62 -0.09
N GLN A 47 -1.28 -9.30 1.17
CA GLN A 47 -2.09 -10.06 2.13
C GLN A 47 -3.01 -9.06 2.83
N ASP A 48 -4.11 -9.53 3.41
CA ASP A 48 -5.06 -8.67 4.14
C ASP A 48 -4.37 -7.87 5.23
N SER A 49 -3.39 -8.48 5.89
CA SER A 49 -2.51 -7.87 6.88
C SER A 49 -1.09 -8.43 6.68
N MET A 50 -0.07 -7.56 6.67
CA MET A 50 1.32 -7.96 6.49
C MET A 50 2.30 -7.07 7.24
N THR A 51 3.47 -7.61 7.54
CA THR A 51 4.60 -6.85 8.07
C THR A 51 5.61 -6.58 6.95
N ILE A 52 6.13 -5.35 6.87
CA ILE A 52 7.21 -4.99 5.94
C ILE A 52 8.34 -4.28 6.68
N SER A 53 9.58 -4.61 6.33
CA SER A 53 10.77 -3.91 6.81
C SER A 53 11.08 -2.73 5.89
N LEU A 54 11.16 -1.51 6.45
CA LEU A 54 11.54 -0.31 5.72
C LEU A 54 12.76 0.34 6.36
N GLY A 55 13.65 0.84 5.49
CA GLY A 55 14.78 1.66 5.91
C GLY A 55 14.32 3.05 6.33
N LYS A 56 15.22 3.81 6.99
CA LYS A 56 15.01 5.24 7.17
C LYS A 56 14.93 5.95 5.81
N GLY A 57 13.95 6.83 5.67
CA GLY A 57 13.73 7.65 4.49
C GLY A 57 12.31 7.57 3.96
N ARG A 58 12.10 8.16 2.79
CA ARG A 58 10.81 8.23 2.14
C ARG A 58 10.54 7.00 1.30
N HIS A 59 9.40 6.36 1.56
CA HIS A 59 8.92 5.20 0.82
C HIS A 59 7.57 5.50 0.18
N ARG A 60 7.44 5.13 -1.09
CA ARG A 60 6.22 5.38 -1.87
C ARG A 60 5.40 4.11 -2.02
N PHE A 61 4.16 4.17 -1.56
CA PHE A 61 3.21 3.09 -1.66
C PHE A 61 2.24 3.38 -2.81
N THR A 62 2.04 2.40 -3.69
CA THR A 62 1.10 2.50 -4.80
C THR A 62 0.20 1.28 -4.80
N LEU A 63 -1.11 1.50 -4.90
CA LEU A 63 -2.10 0.45 -5.09
C LEU A 63 -2.81 0.63 -6.42
N ALA A 64 -3.00 -0.46 -7.14
CA ALA A 64 -3.98 -0.57 -8.21
C ALA A 64 -5.21 -1.29 -7.64
N ILE A 65 -6.40 -0.81 -8.00
CA ILE A 65 -7.68 -1.32 -7.51
C ILE A 65 -8.48 -1.76 -8.72
N ASP A 66 -8.66 -3.07 -8.90
CA ASP A 66 -9.67 -3.59 -9.83
C ASP A 66 -11.05 -3.34 -9.22
N ARG A 67 -11.77 -2.37 -9.78
CA ARG A 67 -13.09 -1.95 -9.27
C ARG A 67 -14.20 -2.97 -9.53
N LYS A 68 -13.97 -3.98 -10.36
CA LYS A 68 -14.91 -5.08 -10.55
C LYS A 68 -14.72 -6.15 -9.48
N ALA A 69 -13.48 -6.40 -9.07
CA ALA A 69 -13.15 -7.37 -8.04
C ALA A 69 -13.32 -6.80 -6.62
N ARG A 70 -12.98 -5.53 -6.38
CA ARG A 70 -13.09 -4.90 -5.06
C ARG A 70 -14.54 -4.53 -4.74
N THR A 71 -15.18 -5.28 -3.85
CA THR A 71 -16.58 -5.07 -3.44
C THR A 71 -16.72 -4.43 -2.05
N THR A 72 -15.62 -4.32 -1.29
CA THR A 72 -15.60 -3.67 0.03
C THR A 72 -15.01 -2.25 -0.08
N PRO A 73 -15.14 -1.38 0.95
CA PRO A 73 -14.47 -0.08 0.98
C PRO A 73 -12.94 -0.20 1.08
N LEU A 74 -12.20 0.73 0.47
CA LEU A 74 -10.75 0.78 0.61
C LEU A 74 -10.38 1.45 1.94
N ARG A 75 -9.64 0.72 2.78
CA ARG A 75 -9.00 1.22 4.00
C ARG A 75 -7.59 0.68 4.03
N ILE A 76 -6.63 1.53 4.37
CA ILE A 76 -5.23 1.16 4.55
C ILE A 76 -4.80 1.73 5.88
N GLU A 77 -4.36 0.86 6.78
CA GLU A 77 -3.75 1.25 8.04
C GLU A 77 -2.26 0.95 7.97
N VAL A 78 -1.47 1.88 8.47
CA VAL A 78 -0.03 1.73 8.64
C VAL A 78 0.21 1.91 10.13
N ASN A 79 0.80 0.92 10.77
CA ASN A 79 1.15 0.94 12.18
C ASN A 79 2.60 0.50 12.35
N GLU A 80 3.19 0.81 13.50
CA GLU A 80 4.42 0.15 13.93
C GLU A 80 4.11 -1.34 14.18
N ALA A 81 4.97 -2.25 13.70
CA ALA A 81 4.78 -3.67 13.98
C ALA A 81 5.02 -3.99 15.46
N GLU A 82 4.45 -5.08 15.96
CA GLU A 82 4.62 -5.49 17.35
C GLU A 82 6.10 -5.69 17.67
N ASN A 83 6.56 -5.13 18.80
CA ASN A 83 7.98 -5.14 19.22
C ASN A 83 8.97 -4.42 18.28
N SER A 84 8.50 -3.73 17.23
CA SER A 84 9.33 -2.89 16.36
C SER A 84 9.63 -1.54 17.02
N LYS A 85 10.83 -1.00 16.74
CA LYS A 85 11.19 0.39 17.09
C LYS A 85 10.98 1.37 15.93
N ALA A 86 10.29 0.93 14.88
CA ALA A 86 10.02 1.77 13.73
C ALA A 86 9.31 3.05 14.17
N GLN A 87 9.60 4.15 13.48
CA GLN A 87 8.90 5.42 13.63
C GLN A 87 8.67 5.95 12.22
N PHE A 88 7.46 6.42 11.93
CA PHE A 88 7.12 6.93 10.62
C PHE A 88 6.06 8.04 10.69
N GLN A 89 5.92 8.76 9.60
CA GLN A 89 4.84 9.72 9.38
C GLN A 89 4.24 9.51 8.00
N ILE A 90 2.92 9.65 7.87
CA ILE A 90 2.29 9.77 6.55
C ILE A 90 2.68 11.13 5.99
N VAL A 91 3.24 11.15 4.78
CA VAL A 91 3.57 12.40 4.11
C VAL A 91 2.28 13.01 3.59
N SER A 92 1.78 14.02 4.28
CA SER A 92 0.74 14.91 3.76
C SER A 92 1.38 16.10 3.04
N GLY A 93 0.75 16.56 1.96
CA GLY A 93 1.11 17.83 1.34
C GLY A 93 0.78 18.98 2.28
N LYS A 94 1.55 20.07 2.19
CA LYS A 94 1.17 21.37 2.75
C LYS A 94 0.18 22.06 1.82
#